data_AF-A0A238ZXG0-F1
#
_entry.id   AF-A0A238ZXG0-F1
#
_cell.length_a   1.000
_cell.length_b   1.000
_cell.length_c   1.000
_cell.angle_alpha   90.00
_cell.angle_beta   90.00
_cell.angle_gamma   90.00
#
_symmetry.space_group_name_H-M   'P 1'
#
loop_
_entity.id
_entity.type
_entity.pdbx_description
1 polymer ?
#
loop_
_entity_poly.entity_id
_entity_poly.type
_entity_poly.pdbx_seq_one_letter_code
_entity_poly.pdbx_strand_id
1 'polypeptide(L)'
;MNGISRNVIRDLYNKESKVSYEESKKDMFKKNLEKIKQVLEGTNFKTEEEKSRYENKLNEKIKSGEKLSQSEMSYIQRTNPIMYMRIKRVQMQREMLERKLKQCKSKKEVAEAHNQAISMIHEKDPDKQLLVSAYNNVTKEFKNTREYRSLPLDIKDKKNGKISREKEQQKELFNNFSKLFFKKGL
;
A
#
# COMPACT_ATOMS: atom_id res chain seq x y z
N MET A 1 -42.64 -22.10 -59.16
CA MET A 1 -41.40 -21.32 -58.92
C MET A 1 -41.72 -20.25 -57.90
N ASN A 2 -41.30 -20.43 -56.64
CA ASN A 2 -41.61 -19.49 -55.55
C ASN A 2 -40.64 -18.30 -55.60
N GLY A 3 -41.14 -17.15 -56.04
CA GLY A 3 -40.39 -15.89 -56.04
C GLY A 3 -40.36 -15.30 -54.63
N ILE A 4 -39.20 -15.33 -53.98
CA ILE A 4 -38.98 -14.63 -52.71
C ILE A 4 -39.12 -13.12 -52.99
N SER A 5 -40.02 -12.46 -52.24
CA SER A 5 -40.31 -11.02 -52.37
C SER A 5 -39.05 -10.18 -52.14
N ARG A 6 -38.81 -9.18 -53.01
CA ARG A 6 -37.63 -8.29 -52.92
C ARG A 6 -37.49 -7.60 -51.57
N ASN A 7 -38.58 -7.36 -50.86
CA ASN A 7 -38.57 -6.76 -49.53
C ASN A 7 -37.97 -7.71 -48.49
N VAL A 8 -38.26 -9.01 -48.58
CA VAL A 8 -37.70 -10.03 -47.68
C VAL A 8 -36.18 -10.14 -47.86
N ILE A 9 -35.70 -10.09 -49.11
CA ILE A 9 -34.26 -10.11 -49.41
C ILE A 9 -33.57 -8.87 -48.84
N ARG A 10 -34.19 -7.69 -48.97
CA ARG A 10 -33.64 -6.43 -48.46
C ARG A 10 -33.60 -6.39 -46.92
N ASP A 11 -34.61 -6.95 -46.26
CA ASP A 11 -34.66 -7.02 -44.79
C ASP A 11 -33.64 -8.02 -44.22
N LEU A 12 -33.43 -9.17 -44.88
CA LEU A 12 -32.39 -10.13 -44.51
C LEU A 12 -31.00 -9.50 -44.64
N TYR A 13 -30.73 -8.79 -45.75
CA TYR A 13 -29.45 -8.13 -45.97
C TYR A 13 -29.18 -7.03 -44.94
N ASN A 14 -30.19 -6.21 -44.60
CA ASN A 14 -30.07 -5.19 -43.55
C ASN A 14 -29.85 -5.81 -42.17
N LYS A 15 -30.51 -6.94 -41.87
CA LYS A 15 -30.35 -7.66 -40.60
C LYS A 15 -28.96 -8.28 -40.48
N GLU A 16 -28.47 -8.95 -41.52
CA GLU A 16 -27.11 -9.51 -41.56
C GLU A 16 -26.04 -8.42 -41.46
N SER A 17 -26.21 -7.31 -42.19
CA SER A 17 -25.30 -6.16 -42.13
C SER A 17 -25.23 -5.53 -40.73
N LYS A 18 -26.38 -5.41 -40.05
CA LYS A 18 -26.44 -4.88 -38.68
C LYS A 18 -25.84 -5.84 -37.65
N VAL A 19 -26.03 -7.15 -37.81
CA VAL A 19 -25.39 -8.18 -36.97
C VAL A 19 -23.87 -8.13 -37.14
N SER A 20 -23.36 -8.07 -38.36
CA SER A 20 -21.92 -7.95 -38.66
C SER A 20 -21.28 -6.69 -38.04
N TYR A 21 -21.97 -5.55 -38.11
CA TYR A 21 -21.49 -4.30 -37.51
C TYR A 21 -21.44 -4.35 -35.97
N GLU A 22 -22.45 -4.95 -35.33
CA GLU A 22 -22.47 -5.12 -33.87
C GLU A 22 -21.41 -6.13 -33.38
N GLU A 23 -21.13 -7.18 -34.15
CA GLU A 23 -20.01 -8.10 -33.88
C GLU A 23 -18.66 -7.37 -33.98
N SER A 24 -18.46 -6.56 -35.01
CA SER A 24 -17.24 -5.75 -35.19
C SER A 24 -17.02 -4.76 -34.03
N LYS A 25 -18.09 -4.07 -33.57
CA LYS A 25 -18.04 -3.19 -32.40
C LYS A 25 -17.63 -3.93 -31.13
N LYS A 26 -18.23 -5.10 -30.87
CA LYS A 26 -17.90 -5.93 -29.70
C LYS A 26 -16.44 -6.36 -29.73
N ASP A 27 -15.93 -6.74 -30.89
CA ASP A 27 -14.54 -7.16 -31.05
C ASP A 27 -13.55 -6.01 -30.84
N MET A 28 -13.85 -4.83 -31.38
CA MET A 28 -13.06 -3.62 -31.14
C MET A 28 -13.05 -3.23 -29.66
N PHE A 29 -14.20 -3.31 -28.98
CA PHE A 29 -14.30 -3.05 -27.55
C PHE A 29 -13.48 -4.05 -26.73
N LYS A 30 -13.57 -5.34 -27.05
CA LYS A 30 -12.78 -6.41 -26.42
C LYS A 30 -11.28 -6.19 -26.60
N LYS A 31 -10.83 -5.82 -27.81
CA LYS A 31 -9.43 -5.51 -28.10
C LYS A 31 -8.93 -4.30 -27.31
N ASN A 32 -9.75 -3.26 -27.20
CA ASN A 32 -9.42 -2.06 -26.42
C ASN A 32 -9.37 -2.36 -24.91
N LEU A 33 -10.30 -3.16 -24.39
CA LEU A 33 -10.27 -3.63 -23.01
C LEU A 33 -9.01 -4.42 -22.70
N GLU A 34 -8.59 -5.32 -23.59
CA GLU A 34 -7.38 -6.11 -23.40
C GLU A 34 -6.12 -5.24 -23.37
N LYS A 35 -6.04 -4.23 -24.23
CA LYS A 35 -4.94 -3.25 -24.19
C LYS A 35 -4.93 -2.44 -22.90
N ILE A 36 -6.09 -1.95 -22.45
CA ILE A 36 -6.21 -1.21 -21.19
C ILE A 36 -5.78 -2.10 -20.02
N LYS A 37 -6.21 -3.37 -20.03
CA LYS A 37 -5.82 -4.36 -19.04
C LYS A 37 -4.30 -4.54 -19.02
N GLN A 38 -3.66 -4.74 -20.16
CA GLN A 38 -2.19 -4.86 -20.25
C GLN A 38 -1.45 -3.62 -19.74
N VAL A 39 -1.98 -2.42 -19.98
CA VAL A 39 -1.40 -1.17 -19.46
C VAL A 39 -1.55 -1.10 -17.94
N LEU A 40 -2.73 -1.36 -17.39
CA LEU A 40 -2.99 -1.37 -15.94
C LEU A 40 -2.12 -2.40 -15.22
N GLU A 41 -1.91 -3.53 -15.88
CA GLU A 41 -1.16 -4.66 -15.38
C GLU A 41 0.35 -4.55 -15.54
N GLY A 42 0.83 -3.49 -16.22
CA GLY A 42 2.25 -3.25 -16.48
C GLY A 42 2.88 -4.28 -17.42
N THR A 43 2.11 -4.90 -18.32
CA THR A 43 2.56 -5.93 -19.27
C THR A 43 2.65 -5.46 -20.72
N ASN A 44 2.29 -4.20 -20.99
CA ASN A 44 2.33 -3.60 -22.32
C ASN A 44 3.74 -3.12 -22.73
N PHE A 45 4.74 -3.99 -22.65
CA PHE A 45 6.11 -3.69 -23.08
C PHE A 45 6.21 -3.70 -24.60
N LYS A 46 6.87 -2.71 -25.18
CA LYS A 46 7.09 -2.65 -26.63
C LYS A 46 8.35 -3.38 -27.05
N THR A 47 9.35 -3.47 -26.16
CA THR A 47 10.63 -4.16 -26.40
C THR A 47 11.04 -5.01 -25.21
N GLU A 48 11.94 -5.98 -25.44
CA GLU A 48 12.47 -6.83 -24.37
C GLU A 48 13.35 -6.02 -23.39
N GLU A 49 14.01 -4.94 -23.85
CA GLU A 49 14.78 -4.05 -23.00
C GLU A 49 13.88 -3.29 -22.01
N GLU A 50 12.69 -2.85 -22.45
CA GLU A 50 11.72 -2.22 -21.54
C GLU A 50 11.26 -3.19 -20.45
N LYS A 51 10.95 -4.43 -20.85
CA LYS A 51 10.57 -5.50 -19.92
C LYS A 51 11.70 -5.82 -18.94
N SER A 52 12.92 -5.99 -19.43
CA SER A 52 14.09 -6.29 -18.59
C SER A 52 14.36 -5.17 -17.57
N ARG A 53 14.28 -3.90 -17.99
CA ARG A 53 14.41 -2.76 -17.06
C ARG A 53 13.34 -2.78 -15.98
N TYR A 54 12.09 -3.08 -16.34
CA TYR A 54 11.00 -3.19 -15.38
C TYR A 54 11.23 -4.35 -14.39
N GLU A 55 11.60 -5.53 -14.88
CA GLU A 55 11.88 -6.70 -14.05
C GLU A 55 13.07 -6.46 -13.10
N ASN A 56 14.12 -5.77 -13.56
CA ASN A 56 15.25 -5.40 -12.71
C ASN A 56 14.81 -4.48 -11.57
N LYS A 57 14.04 -3.42 -11.87
CA LYS A 57 13.49 -2.51 -10.85
C LYS A 57 12.56 -3.25 -9.87
N LEU A 58 11.73 -4.15 -10.37
CA LEU A 58 10.85 -4.96 -9.55
C LEU A 58 11.65 -5.90 -8.63
N ASN A 59 12.70 -6.53 -9.14
CA ASN A 59 13.59 -7.39 -8.36
C ASN A 59 14.36 -6.61 -7.29
N GLU A 60 14.79 -5.38 -7.58
CA GLU A 60 15.39 -4.47 -6.59
C GLU A 60 14.42 -4.17 -5.46
N LYS A 61 13.17 -3.81 -5.77
CA LYS A 61 12.11 -3.59 -4.78
C LYS A 61 11.83 -4.82 -3.92
N ILE A 62 11.77 -6.00 -4.55
CA ILE A 62 11.56 -7.26 -3.84
C ILE A 62 12.71 -7.50 -2.86
N LYS A 63 13.96 -7.37 -3.30
CA LYS A 63 15.15 -7.57 -2.47
C LYS A 63 15.24 -6.54 -1.33
N SER A 64 14.89 -5.28 -1.60
CA SER A 64 14.88 -4.20 -0.61
C SER A 64 13.70 -4.31 0.37
N GLY A 65 12.72 -5.17 0.11
CA GLY A 65 11.55 -5.35 0.96
C GLY A 65 10.52 -4.22 0.85
N GLU A 66 10.57 -3.46 -0.24
CA GLU A 66 9.62 -2.38 -0.50
C GLU A 66 8.19 -2.88 -0.67
N LYS A 67 7.22 -1.99 -0.41
CA LYS A 67 5.82 -2.28 -0.74
C LYS A 67 5.68 -2.37 -2.26
N LEU A 68 5.10 -3.46 -2.74
CA LEU A 68 4.78 -3.60 -4.15
C LEU A 68 3.41 -3.01 -4.44
N SER A 69 3.30 -2.34 -5.59
CA SER A 69 2.04 -1.87 -6.13
C SER A 69 1.18 -3.03 -6.62
N GLN A 70 -0.11 -2.76 -6.85
CA GLN A 70 -1.04 -3.76 -7.35
C GLN A 70 -0.65 -4.29 -8.73
N SER A 71 -0.15 -3.41 -9.63
CA SER A 71 0.32 -3.80 -10.96
C SER A 71 1.57 -4.69 -10.89
N GLU A 72 2.52 -4.36 -10.01
CA GLU A 72 3.72 -5.18 -9.75
C GLU A 72 3.33 -6.56 -9.19
N MET A 73 2.41 -6.62 -8.24
CA MET A 73 1.89 -7.90 -7.71
C MET A 73 1.18 -8.72 -8.78
N SER A 74 0.32 -8.08 -9.60
CA SER A 74 -0.37 -8.74 -10.71
C SER A 74 0.60 -9.23 -11.79
N TYR A 75 1.70 -8.51 -12.03
CA TYR A 75 2.78 -8.95 -12.92
C TYR A 75 3.38 -10.28 -12.44
N ILE A 76 3.82 -10.33 -11.18
CA ILE A 76 4.41 -11.54 -10.59
C ILE A 76 3.40 -12.70 -10.61
N GLN A 77 2.12 -12.43 -10.35
CA GLN A 77 1.08 -13.46 -10.36
C GLN A 77 0.98 -14.18 -11.70
N ARG A 78 1.13 -13.45 -12.81
CA ARG A 78 1.04 -14.02 -14.16
C ARG A 78 2.35 -14.68 -14.61
N THR A 79 3.49 -14.08 -14.28
CA THR A 79 4.79 -14.56 -14.78
C THR A 79 5.41 -15.63 -13.89
N ASN A 80 5.15 -15.61 -12.57
CA ASN A 80 5.68 -16.57 -11.62
C ASN A 80 4.72 -16.76 -10.41
N PRO A 81 3.70 -17.64 -10.54
CA PRO A 81 2.70 -17.86 -9.49
C PRO A 81 3.29 -18.33 -8.14
N ILE A 82 4.36 -19.12 -8.18
CA ILE A 82 5.03 -19.62 -6.96
C ILE A 82 5.69 -18.44 -6.23
N MET A 83 6.42 -17.59 -6.95
CA MET A 83 7.03 -16.38 -6.39
C MET A 83 5.96 -15.42 -5.87
N TYR A 84 4.83 -15.28 -6.57
CA TYR A 84 3.71 -14.46 -6.11
C TYR A 84 3.21 -14.88 -4.73
N MET A 85 3.04 -16.18 -4.46
CA MET A 85 2.62 -16.65 -3.14
C MET A 85 3.61 -16.26 -2.04
N ARG A 86 4.90 -16.41 -2.29
CA ARG A 86 5.97 -16.02 -1.35
C ARG A 86 5.96 -14.52 -1.08
N ILE A 87 5.92 -13.71 -2.15
CA ILE A 87 5.91 -12.25 -2.04
C ILE A 87 4.62 -11.73 -1.39
N LYS A 88 3.46 -12.33 -1.69
CA LYS A 88 2.19 -11.99 -1.04
C LYS A 88 2.27 -12.20 0.47
N ARG A 89 2.87 -13.31 0.93
CA ARG A 89 3.11 -13.55 2.36
C ARG A 89 3.97 -12.45 2.97
N VAL A 90 5.08 -12.08 2.32
CA VAL A 90 5.98 -11.01 2.79
C VAL A 90 5.24 -9.66 2.88
N GLN A 91 4.46 -9.29 1.86
CA GLN A 91 3.68 -8.05 1.86
C GLN A 91 2.63 -8.03 2.98
N MET A 92 1.93 -9.15 3.23
CA MET A 92 0.96 -9.26 4.33
C MET A 92 1.63 -9.06 5.69
N GLN A 93 2.77 -9.70 5.92
CA GLN A 93 3.52 -9.57 7.18
C GLN A 93 4.07 -8.15 7.36
N ARG A 94 4.57 -7.53 6.28
CA ARG A 94 4.98 -6.13 6.27
C ARG A 94 3.85 -5.20 6.71
N GLU A 95 2.65 -5.38 6.17
CA GLU A 95 1.46 -4.59 6.53
C GLU A 95 1.02 -4.82 7.98
N MET A 96 1.12 -6.05 8.49
CA MET A 96 0.87 -6.36 9.89
C MET A 96 1.81 -5.59 10.82
N LEU A 97 3.11 -5.58 10.50
CA LEU A 97 4.08 -4.80 11.26
C LEU A 97 3.78 -3.31 11.14
N GLU A 98 3.50 -2.78 9.94
CA GLU A 98 3.13 -1.37 9.73
C GLU A 98 1.98 -0.93 10.65
N ARG A 99 0.91 -1.74 10.72
CA ARG A 99 -0.23 -1.47 11.61
C ARG A 99 0.19 -1.47 13.07
N LYS A 100 1.04 -2.41 13.49
CA LYS A 100 1.57 -2.48 14.86
C LYS A 100 2.42 -1.26 15.18
N LEU A 101 3.29 -0.82 14.28
CA LEU A 101 4.13 0.38 14.48
C LEU A 101 3.29 1.65 14.69
N LYS A 102 2.21 1.81 13.92
CA LYS A 102 1.27 2.94 14.06
C LYS A 102 0.53 2.97 15.40
N GLN A 103 0.47 1.83 16.11
CA GLN A 103 -0.16 1.74 17.44
C GLN A 103 0.84 1.98 18.59
N CYS A 104 2.15 2.00 18.32
CA CYS A 104 3.17 2.28 19.32
C CYS A 104 3.04 3.70 19.87
N LYS A 105 3.23 3.83 21.18
CA LYS A 105 3.09 5.07 21.96
C LYS A 105 4.44 5.70 22.30
N SER A 106 5.54 5.03 22.03
CA SER A 106 6.91 5.52 22.23
C SER A 106 7.88 4.99 21.17
N LYS A 107 9.02 5.66 21.00
CA LYS A 107 10.11 5.21 20.12
C LYS A 107 10.69 3.86 20.57
N LYS A 108 10.71 3.61 21.88
CA LYS A 108 11.12 2.33 22.46
C LYS A 108 10.18 1.20 22.05
N GLU A 109 8.87 1.40 22.14
CA GLU A 109 7.89 0.38 21.71
C GLU A 109 8.00 0.07 20.20
N VAL A 110 8.34 1.06 19.36
CA VAL A 110 8.60 0.84 17.93
C VAL A 110 9.80 -0.10 17.73
N ALA A 111 10.89 0.12 18.46
CA ALA A 111 12.08 -0.73 18.40
C ALA A 111 11.79 -2.15 18.91
N GLU A 112 11.05 -2.28 20.01
CA GLU A 112 10.64 -3.57 20.56
C GLU A 112 9.72 -4.33 19.60
N ALA A 113 8.73 -3.66 19.00
CA ALA A 113 7.83 -4.27 18.02
C ALA A 113 8.58 -4.79 16.78
N HIS A 114 9.55 -4.03 16.30
CA HIS A 114 10.44 -4.44 15.21
C HIS A 114 11.29 -5.65 15.59
N ASN A 115 12.00 -5.59 16.73
CA ASN A 115 12.87 -6.67 17.18
C ASN A 115 12.08 -7.97 17.43
N GLN A 116 10.90 -7.86 18.04
CA GLN A 116 10.01 -9.00 18.25
C GLN A 116 9.56 -9.62 16.92
N ALA A 117 9.25 -8.80 15.92
CA ALA A 117 8.87 -9.30 14.60
C ALA A 117 10.04 -10.07 13.95
N ILE A 118 11.27 -9.56 14.04
CA ILE A 118 12.47 -10.23 13.54
C ILE A 118 12.73 -11.55 14.28
N SER A 119 12.61 -11.57 15.61
CA SER A 119 12.86 -12.78 16.42
C SER A 119 11.84 -13.90 16.19
N MET A 120 10.64 -13.55 15.73
CA MET A 120 9.59 -14.52 15.38
C MET A 120 9.83 -15.21 14.04
N ILE A 121 10.74 -14.71 13.20
CA ILE A 121 11.07 -15.37 11.93
C ILE A 121 11.93 -16.60 12.22
N HIS A 122 11.44 -17.77 11.82
CA HIS A 122 12.18 -19.02 11.99
C HIS A 122 13.49 -18.98 11.20
N GLU A 123 14.56 -19.53 11.77
CA GLU A 123 15.89 -19.47 11.18
C GLU A 123 15.97 -20.14 9.79
N LYS A 124 15.23 -21.24 9.61
CA LYS A 124 15.14 -22.01 8.36
C LYS A 124 14.03 -21.53 7.41
N ASP A 125 13.40 -20.38 7.67
CA ASP A 125 12.39 -19.85 6.75
C ASP A 125 13.05 -19.49 5.39
N PRO A 126 12.56 -20.04 4.27
CA PRO A 126 13.16 -19.79 2.94
C PRO A 126 13.05 -18.33 2.48
N ASP A 127 12.15 -17.54 3.09
CA ASP A 127 12.01 -16.10 2.83
C ASP A 127 12.54 -15.25 3.98
N LYS A 128 13.32 -15.81 4.92
CA LYS A 128 13.86 -15.08 6.09
C LYS A 128 14.47 -13.74 5.70
N GLN A 129 15.34 -13.72 4.68
CA GLN A 129 15.97 -12.49 4.21
C GLN A 129 14.96 -11.48 3.66
N LEU A 130 13.97 -11.92 2.88
CA LEU A 130 12.92 -11.04 2.34
C LEU A 130 12.03 -10.46 3.44
N LEU A 131 11.66 -11.27 4.44
CA LEU A 131 10.90 -10.81 5.60
C LEU A 131 11.69 -9.78 6.42
N VAL A 132 12.97 -10.06 6.70
CA VAL A 132 13.86 -9.12 7.41
C VAL A 132 14.00 -7.82 6.63
N SER A 133 14.26 -7.87 5.32
CA SER A 133 14.31 -6.68 4.47
C SER A 133 13.01 -5.89 4.52
N ALA A 134 11.85 -6.56 4.42
CA ALA A 134 10.55 -5.89 4.46
C ALA A 134 10.27 -5.23 5.82
N TYR A 135 10.64 -5.89 6.93
CA TYR A 135 10.50 -5.33 8.28
C TYR A 135 11.43 -4.14 8.50
N ASN A 136 12.68 -4.22 8.03
CA ASN A 136 13.62 -3.12 8.07
C ASN A 136 13.12 -1.92 7.25
N ASN A 137 12.64 -2.18 6.04
CA ASN A 137 12.10 -1.18 5.13
C ASN A 137 10.89 -0.44 5.72
N VAL A 138 9.86 -1.17 6.17
CA VAL A 138 8.65 -0.55 6.73
C VAL A 138 8.93 0.21 8.02
N THR A 139 9.86 -0.29 8.84
CA THR A 139 10.27 0.40 10.06
C THR A 139 11.04 1.68 9.74
N LYS A 140 11.91 1.67 8.73
CA LYS A 140 12.61 2.86 8.23
C LYS A 140 11.63 3.89 7.67
N GLU A 141 10.66 3.47 6.87
CA GLU A 141 9.59 4.36 6.36
C GLU A 141 8.81 4.98 7.51
N PHE A 142 8.37 4.17 8.48
CA PHE A 142 7.64 4.68 9.64
C PHE A 142 8.46 5.68 10.46
N LYS A 143 9.76 5.43 10.66
CA LYS A 143 10.66 6.38 11.36
C LYS A 143 10.76 7.74 10.68
N ASN A 144 10.49 7.82 9.37
CA ASN A 144 10.52 9.06 8.62
C ASN A 144 9.21 9.87 8.75
N THR A 145 8.13 9.30 9.27
CA THR A 145 6.81 9.96 9.36
C THR A 145 6.74 10.99 10.48
N ARG A 146 5.74 11.88 10.41
CA ARG A 146 5.49 12.88 11.46
C ARG A 146 5.02 12.22 12.74
N GLU A 147 4.22 11.16 12.61
CA GLU A 147 3.70 10.35 13.71
C GLU A 147 4.85 9.83 14.58
N TYR A 148 5.86 9.19 13.97
CA TYR A 148 7.03 8.71 14.71
C TYR A 148 7.82 9.84 15.37
N ARG A 149 8.04 10.96 14.66
CA ARG A 149 8.76 12.12 15.21
C ARG A 149 8.07 12.70 16.45
N SER A 150 6.74 12.62 16.50
CA SER A 150 5.93 13.08 17.64
C SER A 150 5.94 12.12 18.84
N LEU A 151 6.44 10.89 18.67
CA LEU A 151 6.50 9.93 19.77
C LEU A 151 7.55 10.34 20.81
N PRO A 152 7.23 10.20 22.11
CA PRO A 152 8.22 10.32 23.18
C PRO A 152 9.26 9.19 23.08
N LEU A 153 10.41 9.36 23.76
CA LEU A 153 11.42 8.30 23.85
C LEU A 153 10.86 7.08 24.62
N ASP A 154 10.35 7.29 25.83
CA ASP A 154 9.61 6.31 26.64
C ASP A 154 8.20 6.83 27.01
N ILE A 155 7.27 5.91 27.29
CA ILE A 155 5.95 6.25 27.86
C ILE A 155 6.10 7.00 29.19
N LYS A 156 7.12 6.67 29.99
CA LYS A 156 7.41 7.37 31.25
C LYS A 156 7.68 8.85 31.03
N ASP A 157 8.41 9.21 29.97
CA ASP A 157 8.71 10.61 29.62
C ASP A 157 7.44 11.39 29.25
N LYS A 158 6.47 10.73 28.59
CA LYS A 158 5.16 11.32 28.29
C LYS A 158 4.36 11.61 29.55
N LYS A 159 4.39 10.71 30.54
CA LYS A 159 3.72 10.91 31.83
C LYS A 159 4.38 12.05 32.61
N ASN A 160 5.71 12.05 32.69
CA ASN A 160 6.46 13.09 33.39
C ASN A 160 6.25 14.47 32.77
N GLY A 161 6.28 14.59 31.43
CA GLY A 161 6.02 15.85 30.74
C GLY A 161 4.60 16.40 30.95
N LYS A 162 3.59 15.53 31.04
CA LYS A 162 2.21 15.94 31.39
C LYS A 162 2.12 16.48 32.81
N ILE A 163 2.70 15.75 33.77
CA ILE A 163 2.72 16.14 35.18
C ILE A 163 3.43 17.49 35.35
N SER A 164 4.55 17.72 34.66
CA SER A 164 5.27 18.99 34.70
C SER A 164 4.42 20.15 34.19
N ARG A 165 3.72 19.99 33.06
CA ARG A 165 2.85 21.02 32.49
C ARG A 165 1.64 21.32 33.36
N GLU A 166 1.02 20.30 33.96
CA GLU A 166 -0.11 20.49 34.89
C GLU A 166 0.33 21.24 36.15
N LYS A 167 1.51 20.95 36.69
CA LYS A 167 2.08 21.69 37.82
C LYS A 167 2.40 23.14 37.49
N GLU A 168 2.87 23.41 36.26
CA GLU A 168 3.16 24.76 35.78
C GLU A 168 1.89 25.59 35.60
N GLN A 169 0.84 25.00 35.01
CA GLN A 169 -0.49 25.61 34.88
C GLN A 169 -1.13 25.89 36.24
N GLN A 170 -1.01 24.98 37.21
CA GLN A 170 -1.49 25.22 38.58
C GLN A 170 -0.74 26.36 39.28
N LYS A 171 0.58 26.47 39.09
CA LYS A 171 1.37 27.59 39.61
C LYS A 171 0.96 28.92 38.97
N GLU A 172 0.73 28.96 37.67
CA GLU A 172 0.23 30.16 36.98
C GLU A 172 -1.15 30.57 37.47
N LEU A 173 -2.08 29.61 37.61
CA LEU A 173 -3.41 29.84 38.18
C LEU A 173 -3.31 30.42 39.59
N PHE A 174 -2.50 29.81 40.47
CA PHE A 174 -2.30 30.29 41.83
C PHE A 174 -1.71 31.72 41.87
N ASN A 175 -0.69 31.99 41.04
CA ASN A 175 -0.08 33.32 40.95
C ASN A 175 -1.05 34.37 40.43
N ASN A 176 -1.89 34.04 39.45
CA ASN A 176 -2.91 34.95 38.92
C ASN A 176 -4.03 35.19 39.93
N PHE A 177 -4.44 34.15 40.67
CA PHE A 177 -5.43 34.28 41.74
C PHE A 177 -4.91 35.17 42.87
N SER A 178 -3.68 34.93 43.35
CA SER A 178 -3.01 35.78 44.35
C SER A 178 -2.95 37.24 43.91
N LYS A 179 -2.51 37.52 42.67
CA LYS A 179 -2.52 38.88 42.11
C LYS A 179 -3.90 39.52 42.09
N LEU A 180 -4.96 38.76 41.83
CA LEU A 180 -6.33 39.26 41.79
C LEU A 180 -6.85 39.64 43.20
N PHE A 181 -6.50 38.86 44.22
CA PHE A 181 -6.83 39.14 45.62
C PHE A 181 -6.09 40.37 46.14
N PHE A 182 -4.78 40.48 45.87
CA PHE A 182 -4.00 41.65 46.27
C PHE A 182 -4.37 42.94 45.52
N LYS A 183 -4.95 42.87 44.31
CA LYS A 183 -5.42 44.05 43.55
C LYS A 183 -6.79 44.57 43.99
N LYS A 184 -7.60 43.75 44.67
CA LYS A 184 -8.99 44.11 45.03
C LYS A 184 -9.16 44.68 46.45
N GLY A 185 -8.09 44.85 47.22
CA GLY A 185 -8.13 45.59 48.48
C GLY A 185 -9.20 45.09 49.45
N LEU A 186 -9.02 43.89 49.97
CA LEU A 186 -9.47 43.53 51.31
C LEU A 186 -8.24 43.53 52.22
#